data_AF-A0A497EVX2-F1
#
_entry.id   AF-A0A497EVX2-F1
#
_cell.length_a   1.000
_cell.length_b   1.000
_cell.length_c   1.000
_cell.angle_alpha   90.00
_cell.angle_beta   90.00
_cell.angle_gamma   90.00
#
_symmetry.space_group_name_H-M   'P 1'
#
loop_
_entity.id
_entity.type
_entity.pdbx_description
1 polymer ?
#
loop_
_entity_poly.entity_id
_entity_poly.type
_entity_poly.pdbx_seq_one_letter_code
_entity_poly.pdbx_strand_id
1 'polypeptide(L)'
;MSDFDREFEEVISEAIRPMAREAGIENLITMCLFRSIYTANLLEKIRLIFEAFMIILNDREKLDLIDLHESEVEMIKKLYRCCIDLMNIEVETIIFSPIQRLMRAIIPWSFNFNEAKEYLEFWIDHVNIALAPLPLNPEEIKSLRKIYGNSPLWMAVYDLGIQGLLHPTSAKIIVNQFINYSMPIACKIMRELIENVVSPDVWWETLKIHAQSSKTFLGESKNES
;
A
#
# COMPACT_ATOMS: atom_id res chain seq x y z
N MET A 1 -0.33 5.86 -24.18
CA MET A 1 -0.89 5.12 -23.04
C MET A 1 0.08 4.02 -22.72
N SER A 2 0.66 4.05 -21.52
CA SER A 2 1.59 3.02 -21.07
C SER A 2 0.82 1.72 -20.80
N ASP A 3 1.48 0.56 -20.84
CA ASP A 3 0.82 -0.71 -20.49
C ASP A 3 0.33 -0.72 -19.03
N PHE A 4 0.96 0.06 -18.15
CA PHE A 4 0.50 0.31 -16.78
C PHE A 4 -0.85 1.02 -16.74
N ASP A 5 -1.05 2.07 -17.56
CA ASP A 5 -2.33 2.78 -17.62
C ASP A 5 -3.47 1.85 -18.05
N ARG A 6 -3.18 0.86 -18.91
CA ARG A 6 -4.15 -0.11 -19.41
C ARG A 6 -4.48 -1.19 -18.40
N GLU A 7 -3.47 -1.78 -17.75
CA GLU A 7 -3.69 -2.75 -16.65
C GLU A 7 -4.37 -2.10 -15.45
N PHE A 8 -4.03 -0.84 -15.15
CA PHE A 8 -4.67 -0.06 -14.09
C PHE A 8 -6.15 0.21 -14.39
N GLU A 9 -6.46 0.65 -15.61
CA GLU A 9 -7.84 0.78 -16.10
C GLU A 9 -8.59 -0.55 -16.03
N GLU A 10 -7.97 -1.67 -16.41
CA GLU A 10 -8.61 -3.00 -16.37
C GLU A 10 -8.92 -3.43 -14.93
N VAL A 11 -7.95 -3.33 -14.02
CA VAL A 11 -8.12 -3.69 -12.59
C VAL A 11 -9.17 -2.81 -11.91
N ILE A 12 -9.15 -1.50 -12.18
CA ILE A 12 -10.21 -0.58 -11.72
C ILE A 12 -11.55 -0.97 -12.35
N SER A 13 -11.60 -1.26 -13.65
CA SER A 13 -12.84 -1.58 -14.33
C SER A 13 -13.48 -2.88 -13.84
N GLU A 14 -12.69 -3.89 -13.47
CA GLU A 14 -13.18 -5.19 -13.02
C GLU A 14 -13.58 -5.17 -11.54
N ALA A 15 -12.82 -4.48 -10.68
CA ALA A 15 -13.10 -4.44 -9.25
C ALA A 15 -14.22 -3.44 -8.87
N ILE A 16 -14.36 -2.33 -9.60
CA ILE A 16 -15.15 -1.17 -9.15
C ILE A 16 -16.51 -1.06 -9.87
N ARG A 17 -16.69 -1.64 -11.07
CA ARG A 17 -17.89 -1.40 -11.92
C ARG A 17 -19.26 -1.84 -11.37
N PRO A 18 -19.43 -2.95 -10.63
CA PRO A 18 -20.78 -3.34 -10.20
C PRO A 18 -21.40 -2.34 -9.22
N MET A 19 -20.59 -1.66 -8.40
CA MET A 19 -21.05 -0.66 -7.41
C MET A 19 -20.93 0.79 -7.94
N ALA A 20 -19.96 1.06 -8.81
CA ALA A 20 -19.71 2.40 -9.36
C ALA A 20 -20.77 2.94 -10.31
N ARG A 21 -21.46 2.07 -11.06
CA ARG A 21 -22.44 2.49 -12.08
C ARG A 21 -23.71 3.13 -11.48
N GLU A 22 -24.01 2.86 -10.22
CA GLU A 22 -25.18 3.43 -9.52
C GLU A 22 -24.81 4.48 -8.47
N ALA A 23 -23.59 4.43 -7.92
CA ALA A 23 -23.18 5.31 -6.81
C ALA A 23 -22.48 6.60 -7.27
N GLY A 24 -21.83 6.66 -8.44
CA GLY A 24 -21.04 7.83 -8.84
C GLY A 24 -19.66 7.94 -8.16
N ILE A 25 -18.75 8.67 -8.80
CA ILE A 25 -17.32 8.75 -8.43
C ILE A 25 -17.11 9.21 -6.98
N GLU A 26 -17.91 10.17 -6.53
CA GLU A 26 -17.83 10.74 -5.18
C GLU A 26 -18.18 9.71 -4.09
N ASN A 27 -19.12 8.81 -4.35
CA ASN A 27 -19.45 7.74 -3.41
C ASN A 27 -18.30 6.72 -3.29
N LEU A 28 -17.60 6.40 -4.37
CA LEU A 28 -16.43 5.50 -4.31
C LEU A 28 -15.30 6.09 -3.48
N ILE A 29 -15.00 7.37 -3.70
CA ILE A 29 -14.03 8.14 -2.92
C ILE A 29 -14.43 8.09 -1.44
N THR A 30 -15.69 8.41 -1.15
CA THR A 30 -16.23 8.44 0.21
C THR A 30 -16.16 7.08 0.90
N MET A 31 -16.47 5.99 0.19
CA MET A 31 -16.35 4.62 0.71
C MET A 31 -14.90 4.26 1.07
N CYS A 32 -13.94 4.59 0.20
CA CYS A 32 -12.52 4.36 0.48
C CYS A 32 -12.05 5.15 1.71
N LEU A 33 -12.36 6.44 1.76
CA LEU A 33 -12.01 7.32 2.88
C LEU A 33 -12.67 6.87 4.18
N PHE A 34 -13.95 6.51 4.13
CA PHE A 34 -14.66 6.00 5.29
C PHE A 34 -14.04 4.69 5.80
N ARG A 35 -13.84 3.70 4.93
CA ARG A 35 -13.19 2.43 5.32
C ARG A 35 -11.79 2.65 5.89
N SER A 36 -11.06 3.64 5.38
CA SER A 36 -9.74 4.00 5.91
C SER A 36 -9.79 4.45 7.37
N ILE A 37 -10.87 5.10 7.82
CA ILE A 37 -11.02 5.53 9.23
C ILE A 37 -11.06 4.32 10.15
N TYR A 38 -11.85 3.31 9.78
CA TYR A 38 -12.18 2.18 10.65
C TYR A 38 -11.24 0.98 10.54
N THR A 39 -10.44 0.87 9.47
CA THR A 39 -9.46 -0.23 9.42
C THR A 39 -8.38 -0.07 10.50
N ALA A 40 -8.12 -1.17 11.21
CA ALA A 40 -7.03 -1.28 12.17
C ALA A 40 -5.67 -1.50 11.48
N ASN A 41 -5.65 -1.94 10.22
CA ASN A 41 -4.43 -2.15 9.46
C ASN A 41 -3.96 -0.83 8.84
N LEU A 42 -2.83 -0.31 9.34
CA LEU A 42 -2.28 0.98 8.90
C LEU A 42 -1.84 0.98 7.43
N LEU A 43 -1.36 -0.15 6.91
CA LEU A 43 -0.98 -0.27 5.50
C LEU A 43 -2.23 -0.24 4.61
N GLU A 44 -3.30 -0.91 5.03
CA GLU A 44 -4.60 -0.86 4.34
C GLU A 44 -5.21 0.55 4.39
N LYS A 45 -5.06 1.26 5.52
CA LYS A 45 -5.48 2.66 5.65
C LYS A 45 -4.82 3.55 4.60
N ILE A 46 -3.49 3.47 4.49
CA ILE A 46 -2.73 4.20 3.46
C ILE A 46 -3.20 3.80 2.06
N ARG A 47 -3.33 2.50 1.78
CA ARG A 47 -3.82 2.00 0.48
C ARG A 47 -5.17 2.61 0.11
N LEU A 48 -6.14 2.59 1.02
CA LEU A 48 -7.49 3.11 0.78
C LEU A 48 -7.50 4.61 0.48
N ILE A 49 -6.68 5.38 1.20
CA ILE A 49 -6.59 6.82 0.97
C ILE A 49 -5.93 7.12 -0.38
N PHE A 50 -4.83 6.45 -0.71
CA PHE A 50 -4.20 6.61 -2.02
C PHE A 50 -5.09 6.09 -3.14
N GLU A 51 -5.86 5.03 -2.94
CA GLU A 51 -6.86 4.53 -3.90
C GLU A 51 -7.96 5.56 -4.14
N ALA A 52 -8.47 6.22 -3.10
CA ALA A 52 -9.41 7.34 -3.23
C ALA A 52 -8.81 8.47 -4.08
N PHE A 53 -7.52 8.78 -3.88
CA PHE A 53 -6.81 9.76 -4.69
C PHE A 53 -6.57 9.29 -6.13
N MET A 54 -6.27 8.00 -6.36
CA MET A 54 -6.13 7.48 -7.72
C MET A 54 -7.45 7.55 -8.51
N ILE A 55 -8.60 7.36 -7.84
CA ILE A 55 -9.92 7.49 -8.47
C ILE A 55 -10.13 8.91 -9.04
N ILE A 56 -9.71 9.95 -8.32
CA ILE A 56 -9.87 11.34 -8.81
C ILE A 56 -8.92 11.70 -9.94
N LEU A 57 -7.80 10.98 -10.14
CA LEU A 57 -6.88 11.29 -11.24
C LEU A 57 -7.53 11.14 -12.61
N ASN A 58 -8.59 10.34 -12.70
CA ASN A 58 -9.37 10.15 -13.92
C ASN A 58 -10.52 11.17 -14.07
N ASP A 59 -10.72 12.04 -13.07
CA ASP A 59 -11.75 13.08 -13.03
C ASP A 59 -11.10 14.47 -12.91
N ARG A 60 -10.91 15.14 -14.05
CA ARG A 60 -10.25 16.46 -14.09
C ARG A 60 -10.97 17.52 -13.26
N GLU A 61 -12.30 17.51 -13.25
CA GLU A 61 -13.07 18.50 -12.50
C GLU A 61 -12.83 18.38 -11.00
N LYS A 62 -12.73 17.13 -10.50
CA LYS A 62 -12.39 16.87 -9.09
C LYS A 62 -10.91 17.08 -8.79
N LEU A 63 -10.03 16.77 -9.74
CA LEU A 63 -8.58 16.97 -9.58
C LEU A 63 -8.22 18.45 -9.43
N ASP A 64 -8.89 19.33 -10.20
CA ASP A 64 -8.69 20.78 -10.14
C ASP A 64 -9.10 21.39 -8.78
N LEU A 65 -9.83 20.65 -7.93
CA LEU A 65 -10.22 21.07 -6.59
C LEU A 65 -9.11 20.82 -5.54
N ILE A 66 -8.05 20.10 -5.90
CA ILE A 66 -6.95 19.80 -5.00
C ILE A 66 -5.70 20.56 -5.42
N ASP A 67 -5.12 21.32 -4.48
CA ASP A 67 -3.86 22.02 -4.69
C ASP A 67 -2.66 21.10 -4.44
N LEU A 68 -2.29 20.33 -5.47
CA LEU A 68 -1.09 19.49 -5.46
C LEU A 68 -0.21 19.81 -6.66
N HIS A 69 1.09 19.95 -6.40
CA HIS A 69 2.06 20.06 -7.47
C HIS A 69 2.20 18.71 -8.20
N GLU A 70 2.54 18.73 -9.49
CA GLU A 70 2.68 17.52 -10.33
C GLU A 70 3.65 16.49 -9.72
N SER A 71 4.72 16.97 -9.09
CA SER A 71 5.67 16.10 -8.37
C SER A 71 5.06 15.38 -7.17
N GLU A 72 4.08 16.00 -6.48
CA GLU A 72 3.36 15.34 -5.38
C GLU A 72 2.43 14.25 -5.91
N VAL A 73 1.75 14.50 -7.04
CA VAL A 73 0.91 13.50 -7.71
C VAL A 73 1.75 12.27 -8.08
N GLU A 74 2.91 12.49 -8.70
CA GLU A 74 3.80 11.41 -9.12
C GLU A 74 4.37 10.64 -7.92
N MET A 75 4.74 11.36 -6.85
CA MET A 75 5.13 10.74 -5.58
C MET A 75 4.03 9.82 -5.03
N ILE A 76 2.77 10.26 -5.02
CA ILE A 76 1.66 9.46 -4.48
C ILE A 76 1.44 8.19 -5.30
N LYS A 77 1.55 8.25 -6.64
CA LYS A 77 1.50 7.06 -7.50
C LYS A 77 2.61 6.07 -7.15
N LYS A 78 3.83 6.56 -6.94
CA LYS A 78 4.98 5.74 -6.54
C LYS A 78 4.75 5.04 -5.20
N LEU A 79 4.28 5.78 -4.21
CA LEU A 79 3.95 5.24 -2.88
C LEU A 79 2.78 4.26 -2.94
N TYR A 80 1.74 4.53 -3.74
CA TYR A 80 0.62 3.62 -3.91
C TYR A 80 1.06 2.26 -4.46
N ARG A 81 1.89 2.25 -5.51
CA ARG A 81 2.46 1.01 -6.06
C ARG A 81 3.27 0.24 -5.02
N CYS A 82 4.16 0.92 -4.29
CA CYS A 82 4.91 0.31 -3.18
C CYS A 82 3.98 -0.26 -2.10
N CYS A 83 2.89 0.44 -1.77
CA CYS A 83 1.91 -0.01 -0.79
C CYS A 83 1.26 -1.32 -1.21
N ILE A 84 0.90 -1.47 -2.49
CA ILE A 84 0.31 -2.69 -3.04
C ILE A 84 1.32 -3.84 -2.96
N ASP A 85 2.56 -3.63 -3.42
CA ASP A 85 3.61 -4.66 -3.37
C ASP A 85 3.87 -5.13 -1.92
N LEU A 86 3.92 -4.19 -0.96
CA LEU A 86 4.12 -4.48 0.46
C LEU A 86 2.92 -5.16 1.13
N MET A 87 1.71 -4.99 0.62
CA MET A 87 0.53 -5.73 1.08
C MET A 87 0.52 -7.18 0.60
N ASN A 88 1.26 -7.48 -0.47
CA ASN A 88 1.35 -8.80 -1.09
C ASN A 88 2.64 -9.55 -0.74
N ILE A 89 3.31 -9.17 0.36
CA ILE A 89 4.51 -9.89 0.82
C ILE A 89 4.16 -11.35 1.09
N GLU A 90 4.89 -12.24 0.44
CA GLU A 90 4.76 -13.67 0.60
C GLU A 90 5.72 -14.16 1.67
N VAL A 91 5.23 -14.95 2.61
CA VAL A 91 6.05 -15.58 3.64
C VAL A 91 6.04 -17.08 3.45
N GLU A 92 7.19 -17.63 3.08
CA GLU A 92 7.36 -19.05 2.89
C GLU A 92 8.11 -19.68 4.08
N THR A 93 7.68 -20.88 4.48
CA THR A 93 8.36 -21.67 5.50
C THR A 93 8.92 -22.94 4.87
N ILE A 94 10.25 -23.03 4.80
CA ILE A 94 10.96 -24.22 4.33
C ILE A 94 11.25 -25.10 5.55
N ILE A 95 10.76 -26.34 5.50
CA ILE A 95 10.94 -27.33 6.57
C ILE A 95 12.09 -28.25 6.17
N PHE A 96 13.21 -28.17 6.89
CA PHE A 96 14.36 -29.05 6.69
C PHE A 96 14.26 -30.30 7.57
N SER A 97 13.68 -30.18 8.75
CA SER A 97 13.43 -31.29 9.68
C SER A 97 12.30 -30.92 10.66
N PRO A 98 11.81 -31.85 11.50
CA PRO A 98 10.75 -31.55 12.47
C PRO A 98 11.04 -30.37 13.41
N ILE A 99 12.33 -30.07 13.65
CA ILE A 99 12.81 -29.05 14.59
C ILE A 99 13.41 -27.84 13.83
N GLN A 100 13.80 -27.99 12.56
CA GLN A 100 14.43 -26.94 11.76
C GLN A 100 13.48 -26.41 10.68
N ARG A 101 13.11 -25.13 10.85
CA ARG A 101 12.30 -24.37 9.90
C ARG A 101 13.03 -23.08 9.56
N LEU A 102 13.06 -22.75 8.27
CA LEU A 102 13.54 -21.48 7.76
C LEU A 102 12.34 -20.71 7.23
N MET A 103 12.16 -19.48 7.69
CA MET A 103 11.14 -18.60 7.14
C MET A 103 11.80 -17.55 6.28
N ARG A 104 11.29 -17.36 5.07
CA ARG A 104 11.71 -16.29 4.16
C ARG A 104 10.54 -15.43 3.74
N ALA A 105 10.82 -14.16 3.49
CA ALA A 105 9.86 -13.22 2.95
C ALA A 105 10.29 -12.78 1.56
N ILE A 106 9.35 -12.80 0.61
CA ILE A 106 9.49 -12.29 -0.75
C ILE A 106 8.63 -11.03 -0.85
N ILE A 107 9.21 -9.95 -1.34
CA ILE A 107 8.45 -8.74 -1.68
C ILE A 107 8.28 -8.73 -3.20
N PRO A 108 7.06 -8.88 -3.72
CA PRO A 108 6.80 -8.95 -5.15
C PRO A 108 6.80 -7.55 -5.74
N TRP A 109 7.97 -6.90 -5.78
CA TRP A 109 8.12 -5.58 -6.39
C TRP A 109 7.58 -5.61 -7.82
N SER A 110 6.55 -4.82 -8.10
CA SER A 110 5.91 -4.77 -9.42
C SER A 110 6.75 -4.01 -10.44
N PHE A 111 7.86 -3.41 -10.03
CA PHE A 111 8.75 -2.56 -10.82
C PHE A 111 10.13 -3.19 -11.02
N ASN A 112 10.80 -2.79 -12.11
CA ASN A 112 12.13 -3.28 -12.44
C ASN A 112 13.23 -2.55 -11.63
N PHE A 113 14.48 -3.01 -11.74
CA PHE A 113 15.61 -2.47 -10.98
C PHE A 113 15.87 -0.96 -11.22
N ASN A 114 15.68 -0.47 -12.45
CA ASN A 114 15.89 0.95 -12.76
C ASN A 114 14.80 1.82 -12.11
N GLU A 115 13.55 1.35 -12.16
CA GLU A 115 12.44 1.98 -11.45
C GLU A 115 12.65 1.90 -9.93
N ALA A 116 13.21 0.80 -9.41
CA ALA A 116 13.41 0.62 -7.97
C ALA A 116 14.17 1.77 -7.32
N LYS A 117 15.16 2.34 -8.01
CA LYS A 117 15.82 3.55 -7.54
C LYS A 117 14.82 4.67 -7.29
N GLU A 118 13.98 5.00 -8.27
CA GLU A 118 13.01 6.09 -8.13
C GLU A 118 11.92 5.84 -7.09
N TYR A 119 11.51 4.59 -6.91
CA TYR A 119 10.40 4.23 -6.01
C TYR A 119 10.87 4.00 -4.57
N LEU A 120 12.04 3.39 -4.39
CA LEU A 120 12.55 3.00 -3.08
C LEU A 120 13.51 4.04 -2.50
N GLU A 121 14.45 4.61 -3.26
CA GLU A 121 15.39 5.64 -2.77
C GLU A 121 14.62 6.81 -2.12
N PHE A 122 13.45 7.12 -2.69
CA PHE A 122 12.59 8.23 -2.29
C PHE A 122 12.11 8.16 -0.83
N TRP A 123 12.03 6.98 -0.22
CA TRP A 123 11.57 6.84 1.18
C TRP A 123 12.45 5.94 2.04
N ILE A 124 13.14 4.96 1.44
CA ILE A 124 14.00 4.00 2.15
C ILE A 124 15.30 4.64 2.62
N ASP A 125 15.92 5.51 1.81
CA ASP A 125 17.21 6.10 2.15
C ASP A 125 17.09 7.26 3.16
N HIS A 126 15.86 7.71 3.42
CA HIS A 126 15.56 8.75 4.43
C HIS A 126 15.21 8.17 5.80
N VAL A 127 15.26 6.85 5.96
CA VAL A 127 14.92 6.15 7.20
C VAL A 127 16.01 5.15 7.57
N ASN A 128 16.24 4.96 8.85
CA ASN A 128 17.25 3.99 9.30
C ASN A 128 16.65 2.59 9.32
N ILE A 129 17.07 1.73 8.39
CA ILE A 129 16.65 0.33 8.30
C ILE A 129 17.86 -0.58 8.51
N ALA A 130 17.80 -1.39 9.56
CA ALA A 130 18.69 -2.52 9.73
C ALA A 130 18.06 -3.77 9.10
N LEU A 131 18.57 -4.20 7.95
CA LEU A 131 18.16 -5.46 7.34
C LEU A 131 18.84 -6.62 8.06
N ALA A 132 18.04 -7.50 8.67
CA ALA A 132 18.54 -8.82 9.08
C ALA A 132 18.41 -9.77 7.87
N PRO A 133 19.51 -10.31 7.32
CA PRO A 133 19.40 -11.41 6.38
C PRO A 133 18.78 -12.62 7.08
N LEU A 134 18.35 -13.62 6.30
CA LEU A 134 18.05 -14.96 6.82
C LEU A 134 19.19 -15.48 7.71
N PRO A 135 18.97 -16.51 8.55
CA PRO A 135 20.05 -17.24 9.22
C PRO A 135 20.89 -18.02 8.19
N LEU A 136 21.60 -17.25 7.37
CA LEU A 136 22.59 -17.69 6.40
C LEU A 136 23.85 -18.09 7.14
N ASN A 137 24.67 -18.92 6.50
CA ASN A 137 25.96 -19.25 7.08
C ASN A 137 26.88 -18.00 7.11
N PRO A 138 27.92 -17.96 7.94
CA PRO A 138 28.78 -16.79 8.08
C PRO A 138 29.44 -16.31 6.77
N GLU A 139 29.74 -17.22 5.83
CA GLU A 139 30.37 -16.88 4.54
C GLU A 139 29.38 -16.21 3.57
N GLU A 140 28.12 -16.62 3.59
CA GLU A 140 27.03 -15.98 2.85
C GLU A 140 26.77 -14.56 3.38
N ILE A 141 26.73 -14.38 4.71
CA ILE A 141 26.59 -13.05 5.33
C ILE A 141 27.76 -12.14 4.91
N LYS A 142 28.99 -12.67 4.93
CA LYS A 142 30.19 -11.95 4.51
C LYS A 142 30.13 -11.57 3.02
N SER A 143 29.60 -12.45 2.18
CA SER A 143 29.42 -12.21 0.75
C SER A 143 28.38 -11.13 0.49
N LEU A 144 27.23 -11.18 1.16
CA LEU A 144 26.20 -10.12 1.08
C LEU A 144 26.74 -8.79 1.59
N ARG A 145 27.49 -8.78 2.70
CA ARG A 145 28.15 -7.56 3.19
C ARG A 145 29.18 -7.01 2.20
N LYS A 146 29.85 -7.87 1.43
CA LYS A 146 30.77 -7.40 0.39
C LYS A 146 30.03 -6.78 -0.80
N ILE A 147 28.87 -7.34 -1.17
CA ILE A 147 28.04 -6.86 -2.29
C ILE A 147 27.31 -5.57 -1.91
N TYR A 148 26.68 -5.53 -0.74
CA TYR A 148 25.80 -4.43 -0.32
C TYR A 148 26.43 -3.48 0.69
N GLY A 149 27.60 -3.78 1.26
CA GLY A 149 28.21 -2.98 2.32
C GLY A 149 28.58 -1.55 1.90
N ASN A 150 28.70 -1.29 0.60
CA ASN A 150 28.92 0.04 0.03
C ASN A 150 27.81 0.46 -0.94
N SER A 151 26.74 -0.33 -1.06
CA SER A 151 25.65 -0.06 -1.99
C SER A 151 24.54 0.72 -1.28
N PRO A 152 23.77 1.55 -2.02
CA PRO A 152 22.59 2.20 -1.46
C PRO A 152 21.61 1.19 -0.85
N LEU A 153 20.92 1.59 0.21
CA LEU A 153 20.01 0.70 0.95
C LEU A 153 18.84 0.24 0.09
N TRP A 154 18.30 1.11 -0.77
CA TRP A 154 17.24 0.75 -1.71
C TRP A 154 17.60 -0.47 -2.58
N MET A 155 18.86 -0.59 -3.00
CA MET A 155 19.33 -1.71 -3.83
C MET A 155 19.28 -3.02 -3.05
N ALA A 156 19.73 -3.00 -1.79
CA ALA A 156 19.65 -4.17 -0.93
C ALA A 156 18.19 -4.57 -0.64
N VAL A 157 17.28 -3.60 -0.44
CA VAL A 157 15.86 -3.88 -0.23
C VAL A 157 15.20 -4.48 -1.48
N TYR A 158 15.54 -3.96 -2.65
CA TYR A 158 15.06 -4.50 -3.92
C TYR A 158 15.52 -5.94 -4.14
N ASP A 159 16.85 -6.15 -4.15
CA ASP A 159 17.44 -7.43 -4.52
C ASP A 159 17.12 -8.53 -3.50
N LEU A 160 17.24 -8.24 -2.20
CA LEU A 160 16.94 -9.23 -1.16
C LEU A 160 15.44 -9.52 -1.07
N GLY A 161 14.60 -8.52 -1.37
CA GLY A 161 13.15 -8.65 -1.41
C GLY A 161 12.68 -9.62 -2.48
N ILE A 162 13.17 -9.47 -3.72
CA ILE A 162 12.81 -10.38 -4.83
C ILE A 162 13.39 -11.78 -4.64
N GLN A 163 14.62 -11.88 -4.13
CA GLN A 163 15.28 -13.19 -3.98
C GLN A 163 14.75 -14.02 -2.82
N GLY A 164 13.83 -13.48 -2.01
CA GLY A 164 13.35 -14.17 -0.81
C GLY A 164 14.45 -14.36 0.22
N LEU A 165 15.37 -13.41 0.34
CA LEU A 165 16.51 -13.46 1.28
C LEU A 165 16.28 -12.62 2.54
N LEU A 166 15.07 -12.07 2.70
CA LEU A 166 14.66 -11.35 3.90
C LEU A 166 14.09 -12.32 4.94
N HIS A 167 14.47 -12.12 6.20
CA HIS A 167 13.71 -12.65 7.31
C HIS A 167 12.34 -11.95 7.40
N PRO A 168 11.24 -12.62 7.81
CA PRO A 168 9.94 -11.96 7.97
C PRO A 168 9.96 -10.73 8.89
N THR A 169 10.84 -10.71 9.89
CA THR A 169 11.07 -9.52 10.73
C THR A 169 11.61 -8.34 9.93
N SER A 170 12.53 -8.56 9.00
CA SER A 170 13.09 -7.53 8.12
C SER A 170 12.02 -6.98 7.18
N ALA A 171 11.21 -7.84 6.58
CA ALA A 171 10.05 -7.43 5.78
C ALA A 171 9.08 -6.57 6.61
N LYS A 172 8.80 -6.94 7.87
CA LYS A 172 7.99 -6.14 8.78
C LYS A 172 8.62 -4.77 9.11
N ILE A 173 9.94 -4.70 9.26
CA ILE A 173 10.65 -3.43 9.48
C ILE A 173 10.47 -2.51 8.26
N ILE A 174 10.64 -3.05 7.04
CA ILE A 174 10.44 -2.31 5.79
C ILE A 174 9.00 -1.76 5.71
N VAL A 175 8.00 -2.60 5.98
CA VAL A 175 6.58 -2.18 6.01
C VAL A 175 6.35 -1.06 7.03
N ASN A 176 6.88 -1.19 8.25
CA ASN A 176 6.71 -0.17 9.28
C ASN A 176 7.32 1.17 8.86
N GLN A 177 8.48 1.15 8.21
CA GLN A 177 9.10 2.38 7.72
C GLN A 177 8.32 3.01 6.57
N PHE A 178 7.80 2.20 5.65
CA PHE A 178 6.89 2.69 4.62
C PHE A 178 5.67 3.38 5.23
N ILE A 179 5.07 2.77 6.26
CA ILE A 179 3.93 3.34 6.99
C ILE A 179 4.31 4.67 7.63
N ASN A 180 5.43 4.73 8.36
CA ASN A 180 5.88 5.95 9.03
C ASN A 180 6.11 7.10 8.06
N TYR A 181 6.67 6.80 6.88
CA TYR A 181 6.91 7.80 5.84
C TYR A 181 5.61 8.22 5.14
N SER A 182 4.76 7.27 4.76
CA SER A 182 3.61 7.51 3.89
C SER A 182 2.37 7.97 4.63
N MET A 183 2.21 7.65 5.92
CA MET A 183 1.02 8.01 6.69
C MET A 183 0.77 9.53 6.77
N PRO A 184 1.77 10.39 7.05
CA PRO A 184 1.54 11.84 7.05
C PRO A 184 1.07 12.37 5.68
N ILE A 185 1.61 11.81 4.59
CA ILE A 185 1.20 12.16 3.22
C ILE A 185 -0.23 11.71 2.97
N ALA A 186 -0.57 10.45 3.31
CA ALA A 186 -1.92 9.94 3.22
C ALA A 186 -2.91 10.80 4.03
N CYS A 187 -2.57 11.18 5.27
CA CYS A 187 -3.42 12.06 6.08
C CYS A 187 -3.66 13.44 5.44
N LYS A 188 -2.63 14.04 4.81
CA LYS A 188 -2.79 15.28 4.03
C LYS A 188 -3.80 15.07 2.90
N ILE A 189 -3.61 14.03 2.09
CA ILE A 189 -4.49 13.71 0.96
C ILE A 189 -5.92 13.40 1.39
N MET A 190 -6.09 12.64 2.46
CA MET A 190 -7.40 12.36 3.04
C MET A 190 -8.13 13.65 3.44
N ARG A 191 -7.41 14.61 4.04
CA ARG A 191 -8.00 15.91 4.40
C ARG A 191 -8.44 16.67 3.16
N GLU A 192 -7.56 16.80 2.16
CA GLU A 192 -7.87 17.49 0.90
C GLU A 192 -9.10 16.88 0.21
N LEU A 193 -9.19 15.55 0.15
CA LEU A 193 -10.33 14.87 -0.46
C LEU A 193 -11.64 15.13 0.31
N ILE A 194 -11.61 15.10 1.65
CA ILE A 194 -12.81 15.34 2.46
C ILE A 194 -13.26 16.81 2.37
N GLU A 195 -12.31 17.75 2.40
CA GLU A 195 -12.63 19.18 2.46
C GLU A 195 -13.03 19.75 1.09
N ASN A 196 -12.43 19.26 0.00
CA ASN A 196 -12.57 19.88 -1.32
C ASN A 196 -13.31 19.01 -2.35
N VAL A 197 -13.32 17.69 -2.21
CA VAL A 197 -13.88 16.78 -3.23
C VAL A 197 -15.20 16.15 -2.82
N VAL A 198 -15.33 15.74 -1.56
CA VAL A 198 -16.52 15.07 -1.04
C VAL A 198 -17.51 16.09 -0.49
N SER A 199 -18.72 16.13 -1.04
CA SER A 199 -19.81 16.95 -0.55
C SER A 199 -20.32 16.42 0.80
N PRO A 200 -20.76 17.31 1.71
CA PRO A 200 -21.31 16.91 3.01
C PRO A 200 -22.48 15.92 2.89
N ASP A 201 -23.35 16.11 1.90
CA ASP A 201 -24.53 15.25 1.71
C ASP A 201 -24.12 13.82 1.36
N VAL A 202 -23.19 13.64 0.42
CA VAL A 202 -22.64 12.33 0.04
C VAL A 202 -21.91 11.66 1.20
N TRP A 203 -21.17 12.44 2.00
CA TRP A 203 -20.52 11.95 3.21
C TRP A 203 -21.55 11.39 4.22
N TRP A 204 -22.61 12.14 4.49
CA TRP A 204 -23.67 11.74 5.42
C TRP A 204 -24.49 10.54 4.92
N GLU A 205 -24.73 10.44 3.61
CA GLU A 205 -25.40 9.28 3.02
C GLU A 205 -24.56 8.02 3.15
N THR A 206 -23.26 8.08 2.85
CA THR A 206 -22.34 6.95 3.01
C THR A 206 -22.27 6.50 4.48
N LEU A 207 -22.25 7.46 5.42
CA LEU A 207 -22.33 7.18 6.86
C LEU A 207 -23.59 6.42 7.25
N LYS A 208 -24.75 6.79 6.71
CA LYS A 208 -26.03 6.12 7.00
C LYS A 208 -26.03 4.68 6.48
N ILE A 209 -25.55 4.45 5.25
CA ILE A 209 -25.45 3.11 4.64
C ILE A 209 -24.54 2.21 5.48
N HIS A 210 -23.38 2.71 5.91
CA HIS A 210 -22.46 1.94 6.74
C HIS A 210 -22.98 1.68 8.17
N ALA A 211 -23.63 2.66 8.79
CA ALA A 211 -24.25 2.48 10.10
C ALA A 211 -25.39 1.46 10.07
N GLN A 212 -26.14 1.39 8.96
CA GLN A 212 -27.19 0.40 8.75
C GLN A 212 -26.62 -1.00 8.55
N SER A 213 -25.62 -1.18 7.69
CA SER A 213 -24.96 -2.49 7.48
C SER A 213 -24.29 -3.04 8.75
N SER A 214 -23.71 -2.17 9.57
CA SER A 214 -23.13 -2.55 10.86
C SER A 214 -24.19 -3.00 11.89
N LYS A 215 -25.39 -2.42 11.83
CA LYS A 215 -26.53 -2.82 12.67
C LYS A 215 -27.13 -4.15 12.25
N THR A 216 -27.18 -4.47 10.96
CA THR A 216 -27.62 -5.80 10.49
C THR A 216 -26.64 -6.88 10.94
N PHE A 217 -25.33 -6.64 10.87
CA PHE A 217 -24.30 -7.59 11.30
C PHE A 217 -24.34 -7.89 12.82
N LEU A 218 -24.68 -6.90 13.65
CA LEU A 218 -24.87 -7.06 15.11
C LEU A 218 -26.29 -7.50 15.50
N GLY A 219 -27.26 -7.38 14.59
CA GLY A 219 -28.65 -7.80 14.78
C GLY A 219 -28.86 -9.29 14.49
N GLU A 220 -28.09 -9.86 13.57
CA GLU A 220 -28.09 -11.29 13.28
C GLU A 220 -27.39 -12.11 14.37
N SER A 221 -26.38 -11.55 15.06
CA SER A 221 -25.69 -12.23 16.16
C SER A 221 -26.51 -12.34 17.46
N LYS A 222 -27.77 -11.87 17.48
CA LYS A 222 -28.66 -11.95 18.65
C LYS A 222 -29.84 -12.91 18.47
N ASN A 223 -29.97 -13.56 17.32
CA ASN A 223 -31.08 -14.48 17.03
C ASN A 223 -30.66 -15.95 16.88
N GLU A 224 -29.47 -16.32 17.37
CA GLU A 224 -29.10 -17.72 17.59
C GLU A 224 -28.88 -17.96 19.08
N SER A 225 -29.98 -18.18 19.80
CA SER A 225 -30.00 -18.86 21.11
C SER A 225 -31.33 -19.59 21.29
#